data_AF-A0A316NA32-F1
#
_entry.id   AF-A0A316NA32-F1
#
_cell.length_a   1.000
_cell.length_b   1.000
_cell.length_c   1.000
_cell.angle_alpha   90.00
_cell.angle_beta   90.00
_cell.angle_gamma   90.00
#
_symmetry.space_group_name_H-M   'P 1'
#
loop_
_entity.id
_entity.type
_entity.pdbx_description
1 polymer ?
#
loop_
_entity_poly.entity_id
_entity_poly.type
_entity_poly.pdbx_seq_one_letter_code
_entity_poly.pdbx_strand_id
1 'polypeptide(L)'
;MKKRKLKLKPYVLPSLYVLSALLLVTGVYFYGNREVAKPAEDIDYVSDEINGYTVPVIATEQTIMTPYSDTSVTVARDFYDYQSDASLQESALVSYDGVYMQNSGIDYSAANPFAVLAVLDGTVIEVEDTELFGKSVTIQHDNNLISTYQGLTDVKVSKDDKVFQGQTIATSGTSVISQSLGNHVHFELYLNGTVLNPNLAIGKTLKELTTE
;
A
#
# COMPACT_ATOMS: atom_id res chain seq x y z
N MET A 1 82.21 -26.23 -9.16
CA MET A 1 81.76 -26.38 -7.75
C MET A 1 81.47 -27.85 -7.44
N LYS A 2 82.22 -28.47 -6.52
CA LYS A 2 82.04 -29.89 -6.11
C LYS A 2 80.85 -29.98 -5.16
N LYS A 3 79.73 -30.60 -5.56
CA LYS A 3 78.58 -30.87 -4.66
C LYS A 3 78.98 -31.93 -3.63
N ARG A 4 79.10 -31.54 -2.36
CA ARG A 4 79.27 -32.48 -1.24
C ARG A 4 77.97 -33.28 -1.08
N LYS A 5 78.01 -34.59 -1.39
CA LYS A 5 76.92 -35.52 -1.07
C LYS A 5 76.94 -35.76 0.44
N LEU A 6 76.03 -35.13 1.17
CA LEU A 6 75.82 -35.39 2.60
C LEU A 6 75.19 -36.78 2.74
N LYS A 7 75.92 -37.72 3.35
CA LYS A 7 75.39 -39.05 3.69
C LYS A 7 74.79 -38.97 5.09
N LEU A 8 73.50 -39.25 5.21
CA LEU A 8 72.81 -39.34 6.50
C LEU A 8 73.41 -40.48 7.33
N LYS A 9 73.63 -40.24 8.63
CA LYS A 9 74.09 -41.29 9.55
C LYS A 9 73.00 -42.37 9.65
N PRO A 10 73.37 -43.66 9.83
CA PRO A 10 72.43 -44.79 9.74
C PRO A 10 71.26 -44.73 10.74
N TYR A 11 71.41 -44.00 11.85
CA TYR A 11 70.35 -43.85 12.86
C TYR A 11 69.35 -42.72 12.57
N VAL A 12 69.64 -41.83 11.63
CA VAL A 12 68.81 -40.64 11.37
C VAL A 12 67.48 -41.01 10.72
N LEU A 13 67.49 -41.98 9.82
CA LEU A 13 66.30 -42.44 9.12
C LEU A 13 65.27 -43.11 10.06
N PRO A 14 65.64 -44.11 10.90
CA PRO A 14 64.69 -44.68 11.87
C PRO A 14 64.21 -43.66 12.91
N SER A 15 65.05 -42.72 13.35
CA SER A 15 64.60 -41.66 14.26
C SER A 15 63.53 -40.75 13.65
N LEU A 16 63.62 -40.47 12.34
CA LEU A 16 62.67 -39.62 11.64
C LEU A 16 61.29 -40.30 11.53
N TYR A 17 61.26 -41.63 11.31
CA TYR A 17 60.03 -42.41 11.30
C TYR A 17 59.35 -42.44 12.67
N VAL A 18 60.09 -42.64 13.75
CA VAL A 18 59.55 -42.61 15.12
C VAL A 18 58.94 -41.25 15.44
N LEU A 19 59.60 -40.16 15.03
CA LEU A 19 59.11 -38.80 15.25
C LEU A 19 57.83 -38.52 14.45
N SER A 20 57.75 -38.99 13.19
CA SER A 20 56.52 -38.86 12.39
C SER A 20 55.34 -39.65 12.97
N ALA A 21 55.60 -40.84 13.53
CA ALA A 21 54.57 -41.67 14.14
C ALA A 21 54.03 -41.02 15.44
N LEU A 22 54.91 -40.43 16.25
CA LEU A 22 54.54 -39.70 17.45
C LEU A 22 53.67 -38.47 17.15
N LEU A 23 53.98 -37.73 16.08
CA LEU A 23 53.18 -36.59 15.62
C LEU A 23 51.78 -37.00 15.14
N LEU A 24 51.66 -38.14 14.44
CA LEU A 24 50.36 -38.66 14.02
C LEU A 24 49.50 -39.12 15.20
N VAL A 25 50.09 -39.84 16.16
CA VAL A 25 49.36 -40.32 17.35
C VAL A 25 48.88 -39.16 18.22
N THR A 26 49.74 -38.15 18.42
CA THR A 26 49.34 -36.93 19.15
C THR A 26 48.24 -36.16 18.41
N GLY A 27 48.34 -36.02 17.09
CA GLY A 27 47.28 -35.41 16.28
C GLY A 27 45.92 -36.10 16.41
N VAL A 28 45.89 -37.44 16.37
CA VAL A 28 44.64 -38.23 16.55
C VAL A 28 44.08 -38.05 17.96
N TYR A 29 44.94 -38.04 18.98
CA TYR A 29 44.52 -37.81 20.37
C TYR A 29 43.87 -36.43 20.54
N PHE A 30 44.48 -35.37 20.00
CA PHE A 30 43.90 -34.03 20.06
C PHE A 30 42.62 -33.87 19.24
N TYR A 31 42.47 -34.61 18.14
CA TYR A 31 41.24 -34.62 17.35
C TYR A 31 40.08 -35.31 18.09
N GLY A 32 40.34 -36.46 18.72
CA GLY A 32 39.35 -37.19 19.51
C GLY A 32 38.94 -36.50 20.81
N ASN A 33 39.83 -35.70 21.40
CA ASN A 33 39.56 -34.95 22.64
C ASN A 33 39.03 -33.53 22.43
N ARG A 34 38.59 -33.16 21.22
CA ARG A 34 37.83 -31.92 21.04
C ARG A 34 36.43 -32.11 21.61
N GLU A 35 36.20 -31.61 22.81
CA GLU A 35 34.84 -31.39 23.31
C GLU A 35 34.14 -30.43 22.35
N VAL A 36 33.21 -30.96 21.56
CA VAL A 36 32.25 -30.15 20.82
C VAL A 36 31.34 -29.51 21.87
N ALA A 37 31.49 -28.21 22.08
CA ALA A 37 30.55 -27.45 22.88
C ALA A 37 29.15 -27.66 22.31
N LYS A 38 28.29 -28.38 23.04
CA LYS A 38 26.87 -28.46 22.71
C LYS A 38 26.30 -27.04 22.83
N PRO A 39 25.50 -26.57 21.87
CA PRO A 39 24.78 -25.32 22.07
C PRO A 39 23.91 -25.50 23.32
N ALA A 40 23.86 -24.49 24.19
CA ALA A 40 22.90 -24.47 25.28
C ALA A 40 21.50 -24.39 24.66
N GLU A 41 20.76 -25.51 24.66
CA GLU A 41 19.32 -25.48 24.47
C GLU A 41 18.71 -24.96 25.78
N ASP A 42 18.61 -23.65 25.90
CA ASP A 42 17.70 -22.99 26.83
C ASP A 42 16.53 -22.44 26.01
N ILE A 43 15.63 -23.34 25.64
CA ILE A 43 14.31 -22.98 25.13
C ILE A 43 13.35 -23.01 26.32
N ASP A 44 13.23 -21.85 26.97
CA ASP A 44 12.17 -21.57 27.93
C ASP A 44 10.84 -21.58 27.16
N TYR A 45 10.16 -22.73 27.20
CA TYR A 45 8.80 -22.82 26.69
C TYR A 45 7.91 -21.99 27.62
N VAL A 46 7.61 -20.76 27.21
CA VAL A 46 6.57 -19.94 27.83
C VAL A 46 5.24 -20.65 27.59
N SER A 47 4.87 -21.50 28.54
CA SER A 47 3.53 -22.10 28.66
C SER A 47 2.63 -21.23 29.54
N ASP A 48 2.79 -19.91 29.48
CA ASP A 48 1.79 -19.02 30.03
C ASP A 48 0.56 -19.14 29.13
N GLU A 49 -0.50 -19.71 29.67
CA GLU A 49 -1.84 -19.51 29.14
C GLU A 49 -2.02 -18.00 29.01
N ILE A 50 -2.12 -17.50 27.78
CA ILE A 50 -2.53 -16.13 27.53
C ILE A 50 -3.92 -16.04 28.15
N ASN A 51 -3.95 -15.48 29.37
CA ASN A 51 -5.16 -15.19 30.11
C ASN A 51 -6.09 -14.49 29.12
N GLY A 52 -7.19 -15.18 28.80
CA GLY A 52 -8.02 -14.96 27.62
C GLY A 52 -8.75 -13.63 27.64
N TYR A 53 -8.01 -12.53 27.54
CA TYR A 53 -8.52 -11.27 27.06
C TYR A 53 -8.66 -11.40 25.54
N THR A 54 -9.61 -12.23 25.12
CA THR A 54 -10.28 -12.04 23.84
C THR A 54 -11.01 -10.72 23.96
N VAL A 55 -10.31 -9.62 23.70
CA VAL A 55 -10.98 -8.42 23.25
C VAL A 55 -11.64 -8.81 21.93
N PRO A 56 -12.98 -8.84 21.83
CA PRO A 56 -13.58 -8.96 20.53
C PRO A 56 -13.01 -7.82 19.70
N VAL A 57 -12.42 -8.15 18.55
CA VAL A 57 -12.26 -7.15 17.49
C VAL A 57 -13.68 -6.85 17.06
N ILE A 58 -14.32 -5.90 17.74
CA ILE A 58 -15.51 -5.25 17.23
C ILE A 58 -15.00 -4.64 15.93
N ALA A 59 -15.29 -5.30 14.81
CA ALA A 59 -15.10 -4.73 13.50
C ALA A 59 -15.99 -3.49 13.50
N THR A 60 -15.41 -2.34 13.82
CA THR A 60 -16.08 -1.06 13.62
C THR A 60 -16.43 -1.04 12.15
N GLU A 61 -17.73 -1.11 11.83
CA GLU A 61 -18.17 -1.06 10.45
C GLU A 61 -17.66 0.27 9.87
N GLN A 62 -16.68 0.19 8.96
CA GLN A 62 -16.13 1.37 8.32
C GLN A 62 -17.23 2.01 7.48
N THR A 63 -17.48 3.28 7.73
CA THR A 63 -18.33 4.10 6.88
C THR A 63 -17.50 4.74 5.79
N ILE A 64 -18.07 4.99 4.62
CA ILE A 64 -17.37 5.67 3.53
C ILE A 64 -17.09 7.12 3.98
N MET A 65 -15.81 7.52 3.96
CA MET A 65 -15.44 8.89 4.32
C MET A 65 -15.41 9.83 3.12
N THR A 66 -15.33 11.13 3.39
CA THR A 66 -15.01 12.13 2.35
C THR A 66 -13.58 11.91 1.83
N PRO A 67 -13.30 12.21 0.54
CA PRO A 67 -11.99 11.97 -0.07
C PRO A 67 -10.92 13.00 0.32
N TYR A 68 -11.15 13.76 1.40
CA TYR A 68 -10.25 14.78 1.95
C TYR A 68 -10.54 14.96 3.44
N SER A 69 -9.58 15.55 4.16
CA SER A 69 -9.71 15.91 5.58
C SER A 69 -9.55 17.41 5.85
N ASP A 70 -9.19 18.21 4.84
CA ASP A 70 -8.97 19.65 4.96
C ASP A 70 -10.30 20.41 5.04
N THR A 71 -10.44 21.29 6.02
CA THR A 71 -11.68 22.06 6.26
C THR A 71 -11.87 23.24 5.29
N SER A 72 -10.84 23.61 4.54
CA SER A 72 -10.90 24.66 3.51
C SER A 72 -11.51 24.18 2.19
N VAL A 73 -11.68 22.87 2.04
CA VAL A 73 -12.26 22.25 0.84
C VAL A 73 -13.77 22.44 0.83
N THR A 74 -14.29 22.87 -0.32
CA THR A 74 -15.72 23.08 -0.56
C THR A 74 -16.19 22.29 -1.78
N VAL A 75 -17.50 22.03 -1.85
CA VAL A 75 -18.13 21.49 -3.06
C VAL A 75 -18.21 22.61 -4.09
N ALA A 76 -17.49 22.45 -5.20
CA ALA A 76 -17.50 23.40 -6.32
C ALA A 76 -18.62 23.10 -7.31
N ARG A 77 -18.87 21.80 -7.53
CA ARG A 77 -19.94 21.28 -8.39
C ARG A 77 -20.46 20.00 -7.77
N ASP A 78 -21.78 19.87 -7.68
CA ASP A 78 -22.41 18.70 -7.09
C ASP A 78 -22.81 17.67 -8.16
N PHE A 79 -23.25 16.49 -7.72
CA PHE A 79 -23.80 15.44 -8.56
C PHE A 79 -25.08 15.90 -9.27
N TYR A 80 -25.23 15.54 -10.54
CA TYR A 80 -26.42 15.89 -11.30
C TYR A 80 -27.62 15.01 -10.90
N ASP A 81 -28.54 15.58 -10.11
CA ASP A 81 -29.78 14.92 -9.71
C ASP A 81 -30.99 15.40 -10.54
N TYR A 82 -31.60 14.47 -11.28
CA TYR A 82 -32.80 14.70 -12.09
C TYR A 82 -34.03 15.15 -11.28
N GLN A 83 -34.05 14.86 -9.99
CA GLN A 83 -35.15 15.24 -9.09
C GLN A 83 -34.92 16.59 -8.40
N SER A 84 -33.73 17.19 -8.56
CA SER A 84 -33.39 18.48 -7.96
C SER A 84 -34.00 19.67 -8.72
N ASP A 85 -34.04 20.84 -8.06
CA ASP A 85 -34.48 22.08 -8.67
C ASP A 85 -33.61 22.47 -9.88
N ALA A 86 -34.19 23.14 -10.87
CA ALA A 86 -33.50 23.51 -12.11
C ALA A 86 -32.18 24.28 -11.88
N SER A 87 -32.13 25.14 -10.85
CA SER A 87 -30.91 25.87 -10.49
C SER A 87 -29.79 24.96 -9.99
N LEU A 88 -30.14 23.88 -9.27
CA LEU A 88 -29.18 22.89 -8.79
C LEU A 88 -28.69 22.02 -9.96
N GLN A 89 -29.60 21.61 -10.84
CA GLN A 89 -29.26 20.90 -12.07
C GLN A 89 -28.30 21.69 -12.94
N GLU A 90 -28.56 22.99 -13.15
CA GLU A 90 -27.68 23.87 -13.93
C GLU A 90 -26.29 24.00 -13.29
N SER A 91 -26.22 24.15 -11.97
CA SER A 91 -24.95 24.21 -11.25
C SER A 91 -24.15 22.91 -11.31
N ALA A 92 -24.82 21.76 -11.51
CA ALA A 92 -24.23 20.43 -11.63
C ALA A 92 -23.85 20.05 -13.07
N LEU A 93 -23.83 21.00 -14.01
CA LEU A 93 -23.37 20.74 -15.38
C LEU A 93 -21.86 20.94 -15.52
N VAL A 94 -21.22 20.01 -16.22
CA VAL A 94 -19.86 20.13 -16.75
C VAL A 94 -19.94 20.78 -18.13
N SER A 95 -19.15 21.83 -18.37
CA SER A 95 -19.11 22.51 -19.67
C SER A 95 -17.73 22.34 -20.29
N TYR A 96 -17.68 21.71 -21.46
CA TYR A 96 -16.44 21.48 -22.19
C TYR A 96 -16.70 21.61 -23.69
N ASP A 97 -15.89 22.42 -24.38
CA ASP A 97 -15.96 22.67 -25.82
C ASP A 97 -17.37 23.02 -26.35
N GLY A 98 -18.10 23.85 -25.59
CA GLY A 98 -19.46 24.26 -25.94
C GLY A 98 -20.54 23.20 -25.73
N VAL A 99 -20.19 22.03 -25.18
CA VAL A 99 -21.11 20.96 -24.80
C VAL A 99 -21.32 20.96 -23.29
N TYR A 100 -22.56 20.73 -22.88
CA TYR A 100 -22.90 20.52 -21.46
C TYR A 100 -23.13 19.03 -21.20
N MET A 101 -22.51 18.53 -20.15
CA MET A 101 -22.61 17.16 -19.68
C MET A 101 -23.07 17.15 -18.23
N GLN A 102 -23.75 16.09 -17.83
CA GLN A 102 -24.17 15.91 -16.44
C GLN A 102 -22.96 15.49 -15.60
N ASN A 103 -22.80 16.08 -14.41
CA ASN A 103 -21.77 15.66 -13.48
C ASN A 103 -22.12 14.32 -12.84
N SER A 104 -21.31 13.29 -13.09
CA SER A 104 -21.45 11.92 -12.55
C SER A 104 -20.84 11.73 -11.16
N GLY A 105 -20.24 12.77 -10.61
CA GLY A 105 -19.58 12.76 -9.30
C GLY A 105 -19.76 14.07 -8.55
N ILE A 106 -18.79 14.39 -7.69
CA ILE A 106 -18.71 15.65 -6.98
C ILE A 106 -17.32 16.25 -7.22
N ASP A 107 -17.27 17.53 -7.57
CA ASP A 107 -16.02 18.29 -7.67
C ASP A 107 -15.75 19.00 -6.33
N TYR A 108 -14.67 18.60 -5.66
CA TYR A 108 -14.20 19.26 -4.44
C TYR A 108 -13.04 20.19 -4.77
N SER A 109 -13.11 21.45 -4.31
CA SER A 109 -12.11 22.47 -4.62
C SER A 109 -11.60 23.20 -3.38
N ALA A 110 -10.39 23.73 -3.46
CA ALA A 110 -9.84 24.65 -2.47
C ALA A 110 -8.83 25.59 -3.13
N ALA A 111 -8.54 26.72 -2.49
CA ALA A 111 -7.58 27.70 -3.00
C ALA A 111 -6.14 27.14 -3.11
N ASN A 112 -5.75 26.24 -2.21
CA ASN A 112 -4.44 25.59 -2.21
C ASN A 112 -4.60 24.09 -2.48
N PRO A 113 -3.59 23.43 -3.09
CA PRO A 113 -3.59 21.98 -3.24
C PRO A 113 -3.74 21.26 -1.89
N PHE A 114 -4.56 20.20 -1.87
CA PHE A 114 -4.87 19.42 -0.68
C PHE A 114 -4.66 17.93 -0.92
N ALA A 115 -4.49 17.17 0.17
CA ALA A 115 -4.31 15.72 0.09
C ALA A 115 -5.63 15.03 -0.30
N VAL A 116 -5.58 14.18 -1.32
CA VAL A 116 -6.69 13.31 -1.73
C VAL A 116 -6.52 11.96 -1.06
N LEU A 117 -7.59 11.48 -0.42
CA LEU A 117 -7.59 10.31 0.45
C LEU A 117 -8.44 9.17 -0.13
N ALA A 118 -8.00 7.94 0.08
CA ALA A 118 -8.82 6.75 -0.16
C ALA A 118 -10.05 6.77 0.76
N VAL A 119 -11.26 6.66 0.18
CA VAL A 119 -12.52 6.80 0.95
C VAL A 119 -12.86 5.55 1.76
N LEU A 120 -12.24 4.42 1.41
CA LEU A 120 -12.40 3.12 2.05
C LEU A 120 -11.17 2.26 1.74
N ASP A 121 -10.96 1.20 2.52
CA ASP A 121 -9.97 0.17 2.21
C ASP A 121 -10.21 -0.41 0.82
N GLY A 122 -9.14 -0.71 0.07
CA GLY A 122 -9.30 -1.20 -1.29
C GLY A 122 -7.99 -1.55 -2.00
N THR A 123 -8.13 -1.85 -3.29
CA THR A 123 -7.00 -2.11 -4.20
C THR A 123 -7.08 -1.16 -5.38
N VAL A 124 -5.98 -0.50 -5.70
CA VAL A 124 -5.88 0.37 -6.88
C VAL A 124 -5.94 -0.50 -8.13
N ILE A 125 -6.97 -0.33 -8.94
CA ILE A 125 -7.15 -1.11 -10.18
C ILE A 125 -6.62 -0.39 -11.41
N GLU A 126 -6.48 0.93 -11.33
CA GLU A 126 -6.08 1.77 -12.45
C GLU A 126 -5.46 3.08 -11.97
N VAL A 127 -4.43 3.52 -12.69
CA VAL A 127 -3.81 4.84 -12.57
C VAL A 127 -3.56 5.31 -13.99
N GLU A 128 -4.20 6.41 -14.38
CA GLU A 128 -4.09 6.97 -15.73
C GLU A 128 -3.62 8.42 -15.70
N ASP A 129 -3.15 8.88 -16.86
CA ASP A 129 -2.82 10.28 -17.11
C ASP A 129 -3.33 10.63 -18.50
N THR A 130 -4.44 11.36 -18.55
CA THR A 130 -5.07 11.77 -19.80
C THR A 130 -5.09 13.28 -19.89
N GLU A 131 -5.02 13.81 -21.11
CA GLU A 131 -5.06 15.26 -21.33
C GLU A 131 -6.37 15.87 -20.79
N LEU A 132 -7.49 15.16 -20.93
CA LEU A 132 -8.81 15.66 -20.57
C LEU A 132 -9.04 15.67 -19.04
N PHE A 133 -8.77 14.55 -18.37
CA PHE A 133 -9.06 14.35 -16.95
C PHE A 133 -7.87 14.62 -16.03
N GLY A 134 -6.67 14.82 -16.59
CA GLY A 134 -5.42 14.84 -15.82
C GLY A 134 -5.06 13.44 -15.30
N LYS A 135 -4.29 13.40 -14.21
CA LYS A 135 -4.02 12.13 -13.53
C LYS A 135 -5.26 11.64 -12.80
N SER A 136 -5.49 10.34 -12.85
CA SER A 136 -6.59 9.69 -12.15
C SER A 136 -6.13 8.43 -11.44
N VAL A 137 -6.88 8.08 -10.39
CA VAL A 137 -6.71 6.84 -9.64
C VAL A 137 -8.09 6.22 -9.49
N THR A 138 -8.19 4.91 -9.74
CA THR A 138 -9.41 4.13 -9.55
C THR A 138 -9.16 3.02 -8.56
N ILE A 139 -10.01 2.89 -7.55
CA ILE A 139 -9.85 1.96 -6.44
C ILE A 139 -11.07 1.05 -6.36
N GLN A 140 -10.82 -0.25 -6.40
CA GLN A 140 -11.83 -1.27 -6.11
C GLN A 140 -11.89 -1.52 -4.61
N HIS A 141 -13.08 -1.37 -4.05
CA HIS A 141 -13.41 -1.72 -2.68
C HIS A 141 -14.22 -3.02 -2.64
N ASP A 142 -14.54 -3.47 -1.43
CA ASP A 142 -15.46 -4.59 -1.24
C ASP A 142 -16.88 -4.27 -1.76
N ASN A 143 -17.70 -5.30 -1.92
CA ASN A 143 -19.10 -5.21 -2.39
C ASN A 143 -19.29 -4.52 -3.76
N ASN A 144 -18.31 -4.67 -4.66
CA ASN A 144 -18.33 -4.06 -6.01
C ASN A 144 -18.48 -2.53 -5.99
N LEU A 145 -18.06 -1.88 -4.91
CA LEU A 145 -17.94 -0.43 -4.87
C LEU A 145 -16.61 -0.03 -5.50
N ILE A 146 -16.64 0.91 -6.43
CA ILE A 146 -15.47 1.50 -7.06
C ILE A 146 -15.48 3.00 -6.77
N SER A 147 -14.34 3.55 -6.38
CA SER A 147 -14.13 5.00 -6.33
C SER A 147 -13.14 5.44 -7.40
N THR A 148 -13.44 6.57 -8.03
CA THR A 148 -12.58 7.18 -9.05
C THR A 148 -12.26 8.61 -8.63
N TYR A 149 -10.99 8.97 -8.77
CA TYR A 149 -10.45 10.27 -8.42
C TYR A 149 -9.75 10.85 -9.64
N GLN A 150 -10.17 12.02 -10.13
CA GLN A 150 -9.62 12.65 -11.34
C GLN A 150 -9.22 14.10 -11.09
N GLY A 151 -8.41 14.67 -11.98
CA GLY A 151 -7.83 16.00 -11.81
C GLY A 151 -6.69 16.04 -10.81
N LEU A 152 -5.96 14.92 -10.63
CA LEU A 152 -4.93 14.77 -9.61
C LEU A 152 -3.56 15.28 -10.07
N THR A 153 -2.70 15.56 -9.08
CA THR A 153 -1.25 15.68 -9.23
C THR A 153 -0.55 14.83 -8.16
N ASP A 154 0.76 14.62 -8.30
CA ASP A 154 1.61 13.93 -7.31
C ASP A 154 1.01 12.60 -6.80
N VAL A 155 0.57 11.75 -7.73
CA VAL A 155 0.01 10.42 -7.42
C VAL A 155 1.05 9.58 -6.68
N LYS A 156 0.65 9.00 -5.54
CA LYS A 156 1.51 8.29 -4.57
C LYS A 156 1.33 6.77 -4.59
N VAL A 157 0.40 6.27 -5.40
CA VAL A 157 0.04 4.87 -5.51
C VAL A 157 0.19 4.38 -6.93
N SER A 158 0.37 3.08 -7.11
CA SER A 158 0.44 2.39 -8.39
C SER A 158 -0.67 1.36 -8.51
N LYS A 159 -0.94 0.92 -9.74
CA LYS A 159 -1.82 -0.22 -9.99
C LYS A 159 -1.40 -1.42 -9.15
N ASP A 160 -2.39 -2.14 -8.63
CA ASP A 160 -2.31 -3.30 -7.74
C ASP A 160 -1.89 -2.99 -6.29
N ASP A 161 -1.64 -1.73 -5.94
CA ASP A 161 -1.38 -1.34 -4.54
C ASP A 161 -2.64 -1.51 -3.68
N LYS A 162 -2.44 -2.04 -2.47
CA LYS A 162 -3.47 -2.02 -1.43
C LYS A 162 -3.43 -0.69 -0.70
N VAL A 163 -4.59 -0.11 -0.48
CA VAL A 163 -4.76 1.13 0.28
C VAL A 163 -5.69 0.91 1.47
N PHE A 164 -5.46 1.68 2.53
CA PHE A 164 -6.37 1.75 3.67
C PHE A 164 -7.15 3.07 3.65
N GLN A 165 -8.33 3.09 4.24
CA GLN A 165 -9.17 4.27 4.38
C GLN A 165 -8.38 5.43 5.00
N GLY A 166 -8.48 6.62 4.41
CA GLY A 166 -7.77 7.81 4.85
C GLY A 166 -6.31 7.86 4.41
N GLN A 167 -5.79 6.84 3.72
CA GLN A 167 -4.45 6.90 3.11
C GLN A 167 -4.43 7.98 2.03
N THR A 168 -3.41 8.84 2.05
CA THR A 168 -3.19 9.79 0.96
C THR A 168 -2.75 9.08 -0.31
N ILE A 169 -3.55 9.19 -1.36
CA ILE A 169 -3.30 8.56 -2.67
C ILE A 169 -2.71 9.53 -3.69
N ALA A 170 -2.98 10.83 -3.54
CA ALA A 170 -2.53 11.88 -4.46
C ALA A 170 -2.69 13.27 -3.82
N THR A 171 -2.42 14.32 -4.60
CA THR A 171 -2.73 15.71 -4.28
C THR A 171 -3.78 16.22 -5.29
N SER A 172 -4.67 17.12 -4.87
CA SER A 172 -5.60 17.79 -5.78
C SER A 172 -4.84 18.61 -6.83
N GLY A 173 -5.42 18.77 -8.01
CA GLY A 173 -4.76 19.41 -9.14
C GLY A 173 -5.75 20.08 -10.06
N THR A 174 -5.50 20.01 -11.36
CA THR A 174 -6.34 20.65 -12.39
C THR A 174 -6.61 19.66 -13.51
N SER A 175 -7.74 19.81 -14.18
CA SER A 175 -8.11 19.02 -15.37
C SER A 175 -8.55 19.95 -16.50
N VAL A 176 -8.41 19.50 -17.74
CA VAL A 176 -8.83 20.29 -18.93
C VAL A 176 -10.35 20.38 -19.01
N ILE A 177 -11.06 19.33 -18.60
CA ILE A 177 -12.53 19.28 -18.62
C ILE A 177 -13.19 20.23 -17.59
N SER A 178 -12.52 20.52 -16.48
CA SER A 178 -13.02 21.36 -15.38
C SER A 178 -12.06 22.51 -15.04
N GLN A 179 -11.45 23.13 -16.06
CA GLN A 179 -10.49 24.24 -15.87
C GLN A 179 -11.04 25.41 -15.05
N SER A 180 -12.33 25.71 -15.18
CA SER A 180 -12.98 26.80 -14.47
C SER A 180 -13.01 26.62 -12.95
N LEU A 181 -12.86 25.38 -12.46
CA LEU A 181 -12.84 25.08 -11.03
C LEU A 181 -11.47 25.32 -10.39
N GLY A 182 -10.43 25.54 -11.19
CA GLY A 182 -9.06 25.69 -10.69
C GLY A 182 -8.57 24.42 -10.00
N ASN A 183 -8.00 24.55 -8.80
CA ASN A 183 -7.53 23.41 -8.02
C ASN A 183 -8.70 22.58 -7.45
N HIS A 184 -8.85 21.34 -7.92
CA HIS A 184 -9.94 20.45 -7.55
C HIS A 184 -9.55 18.97 -7.62
N VAL A 185 -10.46 18.11 -7.13
CA VAL A 185 -10.54 16.69 -7.46
C VAL A 185 -11.98 16.38 -7.86
N HIS A 186 -12.14 15.69 -8.97
CA HIS A 186 -13.42 15.12 -9.37
C HIS A 186 -13.52 13.70 -8.78
N PHE A 187 -14.57 13.46 -7.98
CA PHE A 187 -14.76 12.23 -7.24
C PHE A 187 -16.05 11.53 -7.65
N GLU A 188 -15.93 10.27 -8.08
CA GLU A 188 -17.07 9.44 -8.48
C GLU A 188 -17.13 8.16 -7.65
N LEU A 189 -18.35 7.65 -7.49
CA LEU A 189 -18.61 6.33 -6.95
C LEU A 189 -19.43 5.50 -7.93
N TYR A 190 -19.09 4.23 -8.04
CA TYR A 190 -19.84 3.25 -8.80
C TYR A 190 -20.16 2.06 -7.91
N LEU A 191 -21.41 1.64 -7.86
CA LEU A 191 -21.84 0.44 -7.16
C LEU A 191 -22.44 -0.53 -8.16
N ASN A 192 -21.89 -1.76 -8.23
CA ASN A 192 -22.32 -2.78 -9.20
C ASN A 192 -22.33 -2.26 -10.66
N GLY A 193 -21.37 -1.40 -11.01
CA GLY A 193 -21.21 -0.82 -12.35
C GLY A 193 -22.16 0.35 -12.66
N THR A 194 -22.99 0.80 -11.72
CA THR A 194 -23.85 1.98 -11.89
C THR A 194 -23.30 3.15 -11.08
N VAL A 195 -23.33 4.35 -11.67
CA VAL A 195 -22.95 5.59 -10.97
C VAL A 195 -23.84 5.78 -9.73
N LEU A 196 -23.20 6.06 -8.60
CA LEU A 196 -23.85 6.30 -7.32
C LEU A 196 -23.58 7.74 -6.90
N ASN A 197 -24.64 8.49 -6.57
CA ASN A 197 -24.51 9.84 -6.02
C ASN A 197 -23.69 9.78 -4.71
N PRO A 198 -22.50 10.40 -4.64
CA PRO A 198 -21.65 10.28 -3.46
C PRO A 198 -22.27 10.86 -2.17
N ASN A 199 -23.16 11.85 -2.29
CA ASN A 199 -23.87 12.41 -1.13
C ASN A 199 -24.78 11.37 -0.42
N LEU A 200 -25.21 10.33 -1.14
CA LEU A 200 -26.01 9.25 -0.56
C LEU A 200 -25.14 8.14 0.07
N ALA A 201 -23.85 8.12 -0.22
CA ALA A 201 -22.92 7.06 0.17
C ALA A 201 -22.01 7.46 1.33
N ILE A 202 -21.53 8.71 1.34
CA ILE A 202 -20.66 9.22 2.40
C ILE A 202 -21.37 9.11 3.75
N GLY A 203 -20.67 8.57 4.75
CA GLY A 203 -21.18 8.33 6.10
C GLY A 203 -21.95 7.02 6.26
N LYS A 204 -22.23 6.28 5.17
CA LYS A 204 -22.88 4.96 5.23
C LYS A 204 -21.87 3.82 5.23
N THR A 205 -22.26 2.68 5.79
CA THR A 205 -21.50 1.43 5.67
C THR A 205 -21.82 0.74 4.34
N LEU A 206 -20.92 -0.16 3.88
CA LEU A 206 -21.16 -0.95 2.67
C LEU A 206 -22.43 -1.81 2.75
N LYS A 207 -22.83 -2.21 3.96
CA LYS A 207 -24.06 -2.96 4.19
C LYS A 207 -25.29 -2.10 3.94
N GLU A 208 -25.30 -0.88 4.44
CA GLU A 208 -26.39 0.07 4.23
C GLU A 208 -26.58 0.44 2.75
N LEU A 209 -25.53 0.37 1.93
CA LEU A 209 -25.58 0.62 0.49
C LEU A 209 -26.09 -0.55 -0.36
N THR A 210 -25.98 -1.76 0.15
CA THR A 210 -26.33 -3.00 -0.59
C THR A 210 -27.67 -3.59 -0.15
N THR A 211 -28.33 -2.99 0.84
CA THR A 211 -29.63 -3.42 1.34
C THR A 211 -30.74 -2.63 0.65
N GLU A 212 -31.02 -2.97 -0.61
CA GLU A 212 -32.28 -2.64 -1.31
C GLU A 212 -32.87 -3.90 -1.97
#